data_AF-A0A0G1X848-F1
#
_entry.id   AF-A0A0G1X848-F1
#
_cell.length_a   1.000
_cell.length_b   1.000
_cell.length_c   1.000
_cell.angle_alpha   90.00
_cell.angle_beta   90.00
_cell.angle_gamma   90.00
#
_symmetry.space_group_name_H-M   'P 1'
#
loop_
_entity.id
_entity.type
_entity.pdbx_description
1 polymer ?
#
loop_
_entity_poly.entity_id
_entity_poly.type
_entity_poly.pdbx_seq_one_letter_code
_entity_poly.pdbx_strand_id
1 'polypeptide(L)' 'MELKKSEEEKLLKDLEKILGHFEELKELDTEGVLPMSGGTFSRNILRADDLEETKLAGEKSVSQFPERDKGFLKIPPVFE' A
#
# COMPACT_ATOMS: atom_id res chain seq x y z
N MET A 1 4.83 -11.34 -1.68
CA MET A 1 4.92 -12.09 -0.42
C MET A 1 5.48 -13.46 -0.74
N GLU A 2 6.44 -13.96 0.00
CA GLU A 2 6.86 -15.36 -0.13
C GLU A 2 5.95 -16.20 0.77
N LEU A 3 5.34 -17.24 0.20
CA LEU A 3 4.40 -18.11 0.90
C LEU A 3 4.91 -19.55 0.85
N LYS A 4 4.73 -20.28 1.95
CA LYS A 4 4.89 -21.73 1.93
C LYS A 4 3.67 -22.36 1.26
N LYS A 5 3.84 -23.50 0.60
CA LYS A 5 2.72 -24.23 -0.06
C LYS A 5 1.52 -24.47 0.88
N SER A 6 1.78 -24.79 2.14
CA SER A 6 0.72 -25.01 3.14
C SER A 6 -0.07 -23.74 3.49
N GLU A 7 0.56 -22.57 3.38
CA GLU A 7 -0.09 -21.27 3.63
C GLU A 7 -0.90 -20.85 2.41
N GLU A 8 -0.39 -21.13 1.21
CA GLU A 8 -1.07 -20.86 -0.05
C GLU A 8 -2.43 -21.56 -0.14
N GLU A 9 -2.50 -22.87 0.15
CA GLU A 9 -3.76 -23.62 0.11
C GLU A 9 -4.80 -23.09 1.11
N LYS A 10 -4.34 -22.64 2.28
CA LYS A 10 -5.21 -22.05 3.30
C LYS A 10 -5.73 -20.68 2.87
N LEU A 11 -4.83 -19.83 2.41
CA LEU A 11 -5.17 -18.49 1.93
C LEU A 11 -6.11 -18.54 0.73
N LEU A 12 -5.92 -19.50 -0.18
CA LEU A 12 -6.82 -19.71 -1.31
C LEU A 12 -8.26 -19.98 -0.83
N LYS A 13 -8.44 -20.94 0.09
CA LYS A 13 -9.77 -21.28 0.64
C LYS A 13 -10.41 -20.09 1.37
N ASP A 14 -9.61 -19.32 2.11
CA ASP A 14 -10.13 -18.16 2.82
C ASP A 14 -10.50 -17.02 1.84
N LEU A 15 -9.73 -16.83 0.77
CA LEU A 15 -10.03 -15.86 -0.28
C LEU A 15 -11.29 -16.25 -1.08
N GLU A 16 -11.47 -17.53 -1.38
CA GLU A 16 -12.70 -18.05 -2.02
C GLU A 16 -13.95 -17.73 -1.20
N LYS A 17 -13.89 -17.89 0.13
CA LYS A 17 -15.00 -17.53 1.03
C LYS A 17 -15.27 -16.02 1.03
N ILE A 18 -14.21 -15.21 1.08
CA ILE A 18 -14.33 -13.75 1.05
C ILE A 18 -14.98 -13.30 -0.25
N LEU A 19 -14.50 -13.80 -1.39
CA LEU A 19 -15.09 -13.51 -2.71
C LEU A 19 -16.53 -13.99 -2.81
N GLY A 20 -16.85 -15.17 -2.25
CA GLY A 20 -18.21 -15.67 -2.17
C GLY A 20 -19.15 -14.76 -1.37
N HIS A 21 -18.68 -14.17 -0.27
CA HIS A 21 -19.48 -13.21 0.51
C HIS A 21 -19.79 -11.93 -0.28
N PHE A 22 -18.88 -11.46 -1.14
CA PHE A 22 -19.11 -10.28 -1.98
C PHE A 22 -20.19 -10.49 -3.06
N GLU A 23 -20.58 -11.72 -3.37
CA GLU A 23 -21.65 -12.02 -4.32
C GLU A 23 -23.01 -11.45 -3.86
N GLU A 24 -23.23 -11.30 -2.55
CA GLU A 24 -24.43 -10.68 -1.96
C GLU A 24 -24.66 -9.26 -2.50
N LEU A 25 -23.59 -8.54 -2.87
CA LEU A 25 -23.69 -7.18 -3.41
C LEU A 25 -24.35 -7.13 -4.81
N LYS A 26 -24.41 -8.25 -5.54
CA LYS A 26 -25.05 -8.31 -6.87
C LYS A 26 -26.57 -8.28 -6.81
N GLU A 27 -27.16 -8.52 -5.65
CA GLU A 27 -28.62 -8.45 -5.45
C GLU A 27 -29.16 -7.01 -5.48
N LEU A 28 -28.27 -6.02 -5.35
CA LEU A 28 -28.62 -4.61 -5.31
C LEU A 28 -28.52 -4.00 -6.72
N ASP A 29 -29.59 -3.37 -7.17
CA ASP A 29 -29.57 -2.54 -8.38
C ASP A 29 -28.82 -1.23 -8.09
N THR A 30 -27.73 -1.01 -8.82
CA THR A 30 -26.90 0.19 -8.74
C THR A 30 -26.92 0.98 -10.05
N GLU A 31 -27.87 0.69 -10.95
CA GLU A 31 -28.03 1.44 -12.20
C GLU A 31 -28.29 2.93 -11.89
N GLY A 32 -27.48 3.81 -12.50
CA GLY A 32 -27.55 5.25 -12.27
C GLY A 32 -26.97 5.75 -10.94
N VAL A 33 -26.46 4.88 -10.08
CA VAL A 33 -25.79 5.28 -8.83
C VAL A 33 -24.30 5.57 -9.10
N LEU A 34 -23.87 6.78 -8.79
CA LEU A 34 -22.45 7.16 -8.94
C LEU A 34 -21.59 6.49 -7.87
N PRO A 35 -20.42 5.93 -8.23
CA PRO A 35 -19.50 5.36 -7.25
C PRO A 35 -18.91 6.44 -6.34
N MET A 36 -18.75 6.12 -5.05
CA MET A 36 -18.14 7.01 -4.07
C MET A 36 -16.62 6.80 -4.02
N SER A 37 -15.84 7.74 -4.54
CA SER A 37 -14.37 7.63 -4.59
C SER A 37 -13.65 8.23 -3.37
N GLY A 38 -14.36 8.87 -2.45
CA GLY A 38 -13.80 9.50 -1.25
C GLY A 38 -14.88 9.98 -0.27
N GLY A 39 -14.47 10.35 0.95
CA GLY A 39 -15.38 10.75 2.04
C GLY A 39 -15.58 12.26 2.21
N THR A 40 -14.90 13.08 1.42
CA THR A 40 -14.95 14.55 1.51
C THR A 40 -15.18 15.17 0.13
N PHE A 41 -15.72 16.39 0.08
CA PHE A 41 -15.93 17.15 -1.15
C PHE A 41 -14.68 17.93 -1.60
N SER A 42 -13.49 17.51 -1.16
CA SER A 42 -12.24 18.20 -1.44
C SER A 42 -11.94 18.21 -2.94
N ARG A 43 -11.68 19.40 -3.48
CA ARG A 43 -11.28 19.59 -4.88
C ARG A 43 -9.99 20.38 -4.92
N ASN A 44 -9.11 20.02 -5.86
CA ASN A 44 -7.88 20.78 -6.17
C ASN A 44 -7.02 21.05 -4.94
N ILE A 45 -6.79 20.03 -4.10
CA ILE A 45 -5.87 20.14 -2.98
C ILE A 45 -4.44 20.12 -3.54
N LEU A 46 -3.80 21.28 -3.55
CA LEU A 46 -2.44 21.47 -4.08
C LEU A 46 -1.46 21.74 -2.94
N ARG A 47 -0.23 21.27 -3.11
CA ARG A 47 0.93 21.68 -2.30
C ARG A 47 1.53 22.94 -2.92
N ALA A 48 1.91 23.93 -2.11
CA ALA A 48 2.66 25.09 -2.58
C ALA A 48 4.04 24.68 -3.11
N ASP A 49 4.58 25.40 -4.09
CA ASP A 49 5.92 25.16 -4.62
C ASP A 49 7.00 25.88 -3.82
N ASP A 50 6.96 25.71 -2.50
CA ASP A 50 7.91 26.31 -1.58
C ASP A 50 8.92 25.25 -1.11
N LEU A 51 10.14 25.69 -0.81
CA LEU A 51 11.17 24.84 -0.22
C LEU A 51 10.81 24.58 1.24
N GLU A 52 10.34 23.37 1.54
CA GLU A 52 10.22 22.92 2.92
C GLU A 52 11.60 22.50 3.45
N GLU A 53 11.99 23.01 4.62
CA GLU A 53 13.11 22.45 5.37
C GLU A 53 12.79 20.99 5.70
N THR A 54 13.35 20.07 4.93
CA THR A 54 13.07 18.65 5.11
C THR A 54 13.64 18.20 6.46
N LYS A 55 12.76 17.92 7.44
CA LYS A 55 13.15 17.59 8.84
C LYS A 55 13.58 16.14 9.07
N LEU A 56 13.79 15.35 8.02
CA LEU A 56 14.35 14.02 8.13
C LEU A 56 15.87 14.11 7.97
N ALA A 57 16.56 14.49 9.06
CA ALA A 57 18.02 14.49 9.11
C ALA A 57 18.55 13.13 8.61
N GLY A 58 19.51 13.13 7.68
CA GLY A 58 20.01 11.91 7.04
C GLY A 58 20.35 10.79 8.02
N GLU A 59 20.94 11.13 9.17
CA GLU A 59 21.22 10.17 10.25
C GLU A 59 19.95 9.54 10.83
N LYS A 60 18.89 10.31 11.09
CA LYS A 60 17.62 9.77 11.62
C LYS A 60 16.98 8.79 10.64
N SER A 61 16.97 9.13 9.35
CA SER A 61 16.38 8.30 8.29
C SER A 61 17.18 7.01 8.08
N VAL A 62 18.50 7.16 7.95
CA VAL A 62 19.43 6.03 7.79
C VAL A 62 19.40 5.17 9.04
N SER A 63 19.14 5.76 10.23
CA SER A 63 19.07 5.05 11.50
C SER A 63 17.95 4.03 11.66
N GLN A 64 17.02 3.95 10.72
CA GLN A 64 15.94 2.96 10.73
C GLN A 64 16.24 1.73 9.88
N PHE A 65 17.32 1.74 9.08
CA PHE A 65 17.58 0.68 8.13
C PHE A 65 18.40 -0.47 8.74
N PRO A 66 18.13 -1.75 8.42
CA PRO A 66 18.82 -2.90 8.99
C PRO A 66 20.34 -2.90 8.78
N GLU A 67 20.81 -2.60 7.57
CA GLU A 67 22.25 -2.54 7.24
C GLU A 67 22.63 -1.21 6.56
N ARG A 68 23.78 -0.66 6.94
CA ARG A 68 24.23 0.64 6.44
C ARG A 68 25.71 0.58 6.14
N ASP A 69 26.14 1.34 5.13
CA ASP A 69 27.54 1.56 4.86
C ASP A 69 27.75 3.03 4.47
N LYS A 70 28.65 3.73 5.16
CA LYS A 70 29.05 5.14 4.88
C LYS A 70 27.89 6.11 4.61
N GLY A 71 26.78 5.98 5.35
CA GLY A 71 25.60 6.84 5.20
C GLY A 71 24.61 6.41 4.11
N PHE A 72 24.85 5.28 3.45
CA PHE A 72 23.96 4.67 2.47
C PHE A 72 23.19 3.49 3.06
N LEU A 73 22.01 3.23 2.49
CA LEU A 73 21.22 2.03 2.78
C LEU A 73 21.84 0.86 2.02
N LYS A 74 22.29 -0.17 2.75
CA LYS A 74 22.93 -1.33 2.12
C LYS A 74 21.87 -2.37 1.78
N ILE A 75 21.77 -2.72 0.50
CA ILE A 75 20.85 -3.75 -0.02
C ILE A 75 21.64 -4.82 -0.79
N PRO A 76 21.07 -6.02 -1.00
CA PRO A 76 21.60 -6.95 -2.00
C PRO A 76 21.71 -6.28 -3.37
N PRO A 77 22.75 -6.58 -4.17
CA PRO A 77 22.88 -6.02 -5.51
C PRO A 77 21.71 -6.43 -6.40
N VAL A 78 21.26 -5.50 -7.26
CA VAL A 78 20.10 -5.69 -8.15
C VAL A 78 20.46 -6.51 -9.40
N PHE A 79 21.72 -6.49 -9.79
CA PHE A 79 22.27 -7.27 -10.90
C PHE A 79 23.33 -8.23 -10.37
N GLU A 80 23.40 -9.41 -10.97
CA GLU A 80 24.53 -10.33 -10.81
C GLU A 80 25.75 -9.87 -11.62
#